data_AF-C2E3G4-F1
#
_entry.id   AF-C2E3G4-F1
#
_cell.length_a   1.000
_cell.length_b   1.000
_cell.length_c   1.000
_cell.angle_alpha   90.00
_cell.angle_beta   90.00
_cell.angle_gamma   90.00
#
_symmetry.space_group_name_H-M   'P 1'
#
loop_
_entity.id
_entity.type
_entity.pdbx_description
1 polymer ?
#
loop_
_entity_poly.entity_id
_entity_poly.type
_entity_poly.pdbx_seq_one_letter_code
_entity_poly.pdbx_strand_id
1 'polypeptide(L)'
;MSGQKQSGFSVFVNKRILPPVMKFVNTKAIQALQNGMIYTLPFILIGSIFLILGNIPIPAVANAITASGWGAFFNQAYTTTFSIMAMWAAVGIAYIYVKNEGYEPLAPGLT
;
A
#
# COMPACT_ATOMS: atom_id res chain seq x y z
N MET A 1 -0.80 -5.91 38.12
CA MET A 1 0.10 -4.74 38.12
C MET A 1 1.53 -5.23 38.06
N SER A 2 2.11 -5.37 36.87
CA SER A 2 3.53 -5.65 36.70
C SER A 2 4.15 -4.53 35.88
N GLY A 3 4.61 -3.50 36.58
CA GLY A 3 5.43 -2.45 36.01
C GLY A 3 6.74 -3.05 35.50
N GLN A 4 6.82 -3.30 34.20
CA GLN A 4 8.08 -3.55 33.54
C GLN A 4 8.98 -2.34 33.78
N LYS A 5 10.16 -2.55 34.38
CA LYS A 5 11.22 -1.54 34.45
C LYS A 5 11.43 -0.98 33.04
N GLN A 6 10.93 0.22 32.79
CA GLN A 6 11.08 0.88 31.50
C GLN A 6 12.58 1.07 31.29
N SER A 7 13.17 0.32 30.36
CA SER A 7 14.60 0.40 30.08
C SER A 7 14.98 1.86 29.77
N GLY A 8 16.20 2.28 30.11
CA GLY A 8 16.66 3.65 29.78
C GLY A 8 16.48 3.99 28.30
N PHE A 9 16.59 2.96 27.43
CA PHE A 9 16.27 3.04 26.01
C PHE A 9 14.78 3.32 25.74
N SER A 10 13.85 2.60 26.37
CA SER A 10 12.41 2.84 26.24
C SER A 10 11.98 4.22 26.75
N VAL A 11 12.62 4.73 27.82
CA VAL A 11 12.40 6.11 28.29
C VAL A 11 12.94 7.13 27.29
N PHE A 12 14.12 6.88 26.72
CA PHE A 12 14.71 7.73 25.69
C PHE A 12 13.84 7.79 24.43
N VAL A 13 13.39 6.65 23.92
CA VAL A 13 12.48 6.59 22.75
C VAL A 13 11.18 7.34 23.05
N ASN A 14 10.53 7.08 24.19
CA ASN A 14 9.27 7.75 24.56
C ASN A 14 9.40 9.27 24.74
N LYS A 15 10.54 9.75 25.27
CA LYS A 15 10.71 11.18 25.56
C LYS A 15 11.33 11.97 24.41
N ARG A 16 12.18 11.37 23.58
CA ARG A 16 12.97 12.10 22.57
C ARG A 16 12.57 11.77 21.13
N ILE A 17 12.23 10.52 20.82
CA ILE A 17 11.99 10.07 19.44
C ILE A 17 10.49 10.06 19.10
N LEU A 18 9.66 9.54 20.01
CA LEU A 18 8.22 9.42 19.77
C LEU A 18 7.53 10.78 19.54
N PRO A 19 7.76 11.84 20.34
CA PRO A 19 7.08 13.11 20.14
C PRO A 19 7.30 13.75 18.76
N PRO A 20 8.53 13.88 18.22
CA PRO A 20 8.73 14.44 16.88
C PRO A 20 8.18 13.53 15.78
N VAL A 21 8.26 12.20 15.91
CA VAL A 21 7.66 11.26 14.95
C VAL A 21 6.14 11.41 14.93
N MET A 22 5.51 11.47 16.09
CA MET A 22 4.06 11.69 16.19
C MET A 22 3.65 13.03 15.59
N LYS A 23 4.45 14.09 15.77
CA LYS A 23 4.18 15.39 15.13
C LYS A 23 4.24 15.29 13.61
N PHE A 24 5.22 14.56 13.06
CA PHE A 24 5.35 14.33 11.62
C PHE A 24 4.20 13.48 11.05
N VAL A 25 3.89 12.36 11.69
CA VAL A 25 2.80 11.46 11.28
C VAL A 25 1.44 12.18 11.34
N ASN A 26 1.25 13.10 12.28
CA ASN A 26 0.04 13.90 12.39
C ASN A 26 -0.03 15.10 11.43
N THR A 27 0.97 15.31 10.57
CA THR A 27 0.86 16.32 9.51
C THR A 27 -0.18 15.87 8.47
N LYS A 28 -0.94 16.83 7.93
CA LYS A 28 -2.00 16.55 6.97
C LYS A 28 -1.51 15.76 5.76
N ALA A 29 -0.33 16.09 5.24
CA ALA A 29 0.28 15.41 4.09
C ALA A 29 0.61 13.94 4.40
N ILE A 30 1.16 13.65 5.57
CA ILE A 30 1.53 12.28 5.94
C ILE A 30 0.30 11.43 6.27
N GLN A 31 -0.70 12.01 6.95
CA GLN A 31 -1.97 11.34 7.15
C GLN A 31 -2.68 11.03 5.83
N ALA A 32 -2.68 11.99 4.89
CA ALA A 32 -3.25 11.78 3.56
C ALA A 32 -2.49 10.73 2.76
N LEU A 33 -1.15 10.71 2.86
CA LEU A 33 -0.33 9.68 2.24
C LEU A 33 -0.65 8.30 2.80
N GLN A 34 -0.64 8.15 4.13
CA GLN A 34 -0.91 6.88 4.80
C GLN A 34 -2.31 6.34 4.46
N ASN A 35 -3.34 7.18 4.60
CA ASN A 35 -4.72 6.77 4.38
C ASN A 35 -5.06 6.66 2.88
N GLY A 36 -4.44 7.47 2.03
CA GLY A 36 -4.59 7.42 0.58
C GLY A 36 -3.98 6.17 -0.04
N MET A 37 -2.84 5.71 0.48
CA MET A 37 -2.22 4.45 0.02
C MET A 37 -3.10 3.22 0.27
N ILE A 38 -4.01 3.24 1.24
CA ILE A 38 -4.94 2.13 1.50
C ILE A 38 -5.82 1.84 0.27
N TYR A 39 -6.11 2.83 -0.56
CA TYR A 39 -6.88 2.64 -1.81
C TYR A 39 -6.13 1.82 -2.87
N THR A 40 -4.81 1.63 -2.73
CA THR A 40 -4.02 0.78 -3.61
C THR A 40 -4.12 -0.71 -3.27
N LEU A 41 -4.58 -1.07 -2.06
CA LEU A 41 -4.70 -2.45 -1.61
C LEU A 41 -5.49 -3.37 -2.54
N PRO A 42 -6.70 -3.02 -3.04
CA PRO A 42 -7.42 -3.88 -3.96
C PRO A 42 -6.62 -4.18 -5.24
N PHE A 43 -5.87 -3.21 -5.77
CA PHE A 43 -5.02 -3.39 -6.94
C PHE A 43 -3.82 -4.29 -6.61
N ILE A 44 -3.17 -4.09 -5.46
CA ILE A 44 -2.08 -4.96 -5.00
C ILE A 44 -2.56 -6.41 -4.90
N LEU A 45 -3.76 -6.63 -4.34
CA LEU A 45 -4.36 -7.96 -4.22
C LEU A 45 -4.59 -8.58 -5.60
N ILE A 46 -5.20 -7.85 -6.53
CA ILE A 46 -5.44 -8.32 -7.91
C ILE A 46 -4.12 -8.69 -8.60
N GLY A 47 -3.13 -7.80 -8.58
CA GLY A 47 -1.83 -8.06 -9.20
C GLY A 47 -1.12 -9.26 -8.57
N SER A 48 -1.23 -9.41 -7.24
CA SER A 48 -0.64 -10.54 -6.50
C SER A 48 -1.30 -11.88 -6.86
N ILE A 49 -2.61 -11.90 -7.10
CA ILE A 49 -3.31 -13.12 -7.56
C ILE A 49 -2.71 -13.59 -8.89
N PHE A 50 -2.57 -12.70 -9.86
CA PHE A 50 -1.98 -13.05 -11.16
C PHE A 50 -0.50 -13.41 -11.06
N LEU A 51 0.24 -12.74 -10.18
CA LEU A 51 1.64 -13.08 -9.91
C LEU A 51 1.77 -14.52 -9.39
N ILE A 52 0.95 -14.89 -8.39
CA ILE A 52 0.95 -16.24 -7.82
C ILE A 52 0.54 -17.26 -8.87
N LEU A 53 -0.52 -17.01 -9.63
CA LEU A 53 -0.98 -17.90 -10.70
C LEU A 53 0.08 -18.11 -11.78
N GLY A 54 0.86 -17.08 -12.12
CA GLY A 54 1.95 -17.19 -13.09
C GLY A 54 3.22 -17.88 -12.55
N ASN A 55 3.41 -17.92 -11.23
CA ASN A 55 4.66 -18.37 -10.59
C ASN A 55 4.44 -19.47 -9.55
N ILE A 56 3.54 -20.42 -9.82
CA ILE A 56 3.29 -21.56 -8.91
C ILE A 56 4.53 -22.48 -8.90
N PRO A 57 5.17 -22.74 -7.75
CA PRO A 57 6.40 -23.53 -7.65
C PRO A 57 6.13 -25.05 -7.66
N ILE A 58 5.18 -25.50 -8.47
CA ILE A 58 4.83 -26.91 -8.65
C ILE A 58 5.12 -27.26 -10.12
N PRO A 59 6.11 -28.12 -10.41
CA PRO A 59 6.57 -28.37 -11.79
C PRO A 59 5.46 -28.77 -12.78
N ALA A 60 4.52 -29.64 -12.34
CA ALA A 60 3.39 -30.04 -13.17
C ALA A 60 2.48 -28.86 -13.55
N VAL A 61 2.26 -27.93 -12.62
CA VAL A 61 1.41 -26.75 -12.82
C VAL A 61 2.12 -25.71 -13.69
N ALA A 62 3.41 -25.45 -13.42
CA ALA A 62 4.22 -24.54 -14.22
C ALA A 62 4.31 -24.99 -15.70
N ASN A 63 4.48 -26.30 -15.94
CA ASN A 63 4.47 -26.87 -17.28
C ASN A 63 3.09 -26.73 -17.95
N ALA A 64 2.00 -26.95 -17.21
CA ALA A 64 0.64 -26.76 -17.73
C ALA A 64 0.34 -25.29 -18.10
N ILE A 65 0.78 -24.33 -17.28
CA ILE A 65 0.64 -22.89 -17.55
C ILE A 65 1.45 -22.48 -18.79
N THR A 66 2.66 -23.02 -18.94
CA THR A 66 3.52 -22.75 -20.10
C THR A 66 2.93 -23.35 -21.37
N ALA A 67 2.48 -24.61 -21.33
CA ALA A 67 1.90 -25.31 -22.47
C ALA A 67 0.56 -24.70 -22.94
N SER A 68 -0.19 -24.08 -22.03
CA SER A 68 -1.48 -23.45 -22.32
C SER A 68 -1.38 -21.99 -22.76
N GLY A 69 -0.21 -21.35 -22.63
CA GLY A 69 -0.01 -19.93 -22.96
C GLY A 69 -0.59 -18.95 -21.92
N TRP A 70 -1.25 -19.43 -20.85
CA TRP A 70 -1.83 -18.59 -19.80
C TRP A 70 -0.79 -17.74 -19.07
N GLY A 71 0.47 -18.18 -19.01
CA GLY A 71 1.55 -17.43 -18.38
C GLY A 71 1.72 -16.01 -18.93
N ALA A 72 1.52 -15.81 -20.24
CA ALA A 72 1.60 -14.48 -20.85
C ALA A 72 0.48 -13.55 -20.35
N PHE A 73 -0.74 -14.05 -20.23
CA PHE A 73 -1.88 -13.29 -19.71
C PHE A 73 -1.71 -12.95 -18.22
N PHE A 74 -1.22 -13.89 -17.41
CA PHE A 74 -0.96 -13.66 -15.99
C PHE A 74 0.13 -12.60 -15.80
N ASN A 75 1.21 -12.67 -16.57
CA ASN A 75 2.27 -11.66 -16.54
C ASN A 75 1.75 -10.29 -16.98
N GLN A 76 0.99 -10.22 -18.08
CA GLN A 76 0.39 -8.98 -18.55
C GLN A 76 -0.52 -8.34 -17.49
N ALA A 77 -1.37 -9.15 -16.84
CA ALA A 77 -2.27 -8.67 -15.81
C ALA A 77 -1.53 -8.13 -14.58
N TYR A 78 -0.51 -8.86 -14.09
CA TYR A 78 0.36 -8.41 -13.00
C TYR A 78 1.07 -7.10 -13.38
N THR A 79 1.77 -7.08 -14.52
CA THR A 79 2.55 -5.92 -14.97
C THR A 79 1.66 -4.69 -15.13
N THR A 80 0.52 -4.83 -15.80
CA THR A 80 -0.42 -3.71 -15.99
C THR A 80 -0.90 -3.15 -14.66
N THR A 81 -1.27 -4.01 -13.72
CA THR A 81 -1.78 -3.60 -12.39
C THR A 81 -0.74 -2.82 -11.60
N PHE A 82 0.52 -3.25 -11.63
CA PHE A 82 1.61 -2.58 -10.93
C PHE A 82 2.08 -1.31 -11.65
N SER A 83 2.08 -1.28 -12.99
CA SER A 83 2.48 -0.10 -13.76
C SER A 83 1.57 1.10 -13.52
N ILE A 84 0.27 0.89 -13.27
CA ILE A 84 -0.69 1.97 -12.99
C ILE A 84 -0.84 2.31 -11.50
N MET A 85 -0.05 1.67 -10.62
CA MET A 85 -0.19 1.81 -9.17
C MET A 85 0.05 3.25 -8.70
N ALA A 86 1.03 3.94 -9.28
CA ALA A 86 1.34 5.33 -8.94
C ALA A 86 0.17 6.28 -9.25
N MET A 87 -0.56 6.03 -10.33
CA MET A 87 -1.75 6.80 -10.70
C MET A 87 -2.85 6.63 -9.65
N TRP A 88 -3.17 5.40 -9.27
CA TRP A 88 -4.18 5.13 -8.23
C TRP A 88 -3.76 5.64 -6.85
N ALA A 89 -2.47 5.58 -6.53
CA ALA A 89 -1.93 6.16 -5.31
C ALA A 89 -2.13 7.69 -5.29
N ALA A 90 -1.83 8.38 -6.38
CA ALA A 90 -2.03 9.83 -6.48
C ALA A 90 -3.50 10.21 -6.28
N VAL A 91 -4.42 9.52 -6.97
CA VAL A 91 -5.88 9.70 -6.82
C VAL A 91 -6.31 9.51 -5.35
N GLY A 92 -5.89 8.40 -4.72
CA GLY A 92 -6.26 8.09 -3.33
C GLY A 92 -5.72 9.10 -2.32
N ILE A 93 -4.48 9.58 -2.51
CA ILE A 93 -3.85 10.58 -1.65
C ILE A 93 -4.55 11.95 -1.79
N ALA A 94 -4.80 12.39 -3.02
CA ALA A 94 -5.49 13.66 -3.29
C ALA A 94 -6.92 13.64 -2.73
N TYR A 95 -7.65 12.54 -2.97
CA TYR A 95 -8.99 12.32 -2.43
C TYR A 95 -9.01 12.44 -0.90
N ILE A 96 -8.12 11.73 -0.20
CA ILE A 96 -8.07 11.80 1.27
C ILE A 96 -7.64 13.18 1.75
N TYR A 97 -6.67 13.83 1.09
CA TYR A 97 -6.20 15.14 1.50
C TYR A 97 -7.36 16.15 1.52
N VAL A 98 -8.12 16.22 0.42
CA VAL A 98 -9.25 17.15 0.28
C VAL A 98 -10.41 16.77 1.21
N LYS A 99 -10.67 15.46 1.37
CA LYS A 99 -11.66 14.97 2.33
C LYS A 99 -11.33 15.38 3.76
N ASN A 100 -10.05 15.33 4.14
CA ASN A 100 -9.59 15.75 5.46
C ASN A 100 -9.69 17.27 5.68
N GLU A 101 -9.69 18.05 4.59
CA GLU A 101 -9.94 19.51 4.62
C GLU A 101 -11.44 19.86 4.64
N GLY A 102 -12.33 18.88 4.52
CA GLY A 102 -13.78 19.08 4.57
C GLY A 102 -14.42 19.55 3.26
N TYR A 103 -13.70 19.41 2.13
CA TYR A 103 -14.23 19.73 0.80
C TYR A 103 -14.61 18.47 0.03
N GLU A 104 -15.31 18.64 -1.10
CA GLU A 104 -15.70 17.55 -1.99
C GLU A 104 -14.46 16.92 -2.65
N PRO A 105 -14.15 15.64 -2.37
CA PRO A 105 -12.85 15.06 -2.71
C PRO A 105 -12.76 14.43 -4.10
N LEU A 106 -13.89 14.22 -4.79
CA LEU A 106 -13.91 13.47 -6.05
C LEU A 106 -13.17 14.20 -7.18
N ALA A 107 -13.47 15.49 -7.41
CA ALA A 107 -12.86 16.23 -8.52
C ALA A 107 -11.34 16.34 -8.36
N PRO A 108 -10.78 16.80 -7.22
CA PRO A 108 -9.32 16.87 -7.04
C PRO A 108 -8.62 15.51 -7.02
N GLY A 109 -9.36 14.43 -6.74
CA GLY A 109 -8.83 13.08 -6.86
C GLY A 109 -8.64 12.64 -8.32
N LEU A 110 -9.46 13.16 -9.25
CA LEU A 110 -9.53 12.69 -10.64
C LEU A 110 -8.88 13.63 -11.66
N THR A 111 -8.70 14.92 -11.33
CA THR A 111 -8.17 15.97 -12.21
C THR A 111 -6.90 16.57 -11.62
#